data_AF-A0A3E0QFL5-F1
#
_entry.id   AF-A0A3E0QFL5-F1
#
_cell.length_a   1.000
_cell.length_b   1.000
_cell.length_c   1.000
_cell.angle_alpha   90.00
_cell.angle_beta   90.00
_cell.angle_gamma   90.00
#
_symmetry.space_group_name_H-M   'P 1'
#
loop_
_entity.id
_entity.type
_entity.pdbx_description
1 polymer ?
#
loop_
_entity_poly.entity_id
_entity_poly.type
_entity_poly.pdbx_seq_one_letter_code
_entity_poly.pdbx_strand_id
1 'polypeptide(L)'
;MGHEVIFLQANSKIVGKIRNIIFDLGGVLFDIDYHKTADAFKDLGLKDFTQLYTQLKQHHLFDELETGRISAEEFRRQIRDLSHKNLSDSEIDSAWNAILIGIPDRNAVLLEKLQNEFDLFLLSNTNEIHERAFRGFEGKNYGFDKIEDHFNKVYLSHHIGMRKPDQEIFMHVLKENNLSPHETIFIDDSPQHVAGALKLGIRALLLSKGEWVGDLLSKYMKEEAVRNNH
;
A
#
# COMPACT_ATOMS: atom_id res chain seq x y z
N MET A 1 9.25 11.76 22.51
CA MET A 1 8.64 13.08 22.20
C MET A 1 7.42 12.79 21.36
N GLY A 2 6.24 13.17 21.83
CA GLY A 2 4.97 12.81 21.20
C GLY A 2 4.84 13.50 19.83
N HIS A 3 4.58 12.72 18.78
CA HIS A 3 4.24 13.25 17.46
C HIS A 3 2.80 13.76 17.52
N GLU A 4 2.61 15.00 17.99
CA GLU A 4 1.34 15.70 17.84
C GLU A 4 1.17 16.08 16.37
N VAL A 5 0.36 15.30 15.64
CA VAL A 5 -0.10 15.70 14.32
C VAL A 5 -1.08 16.85 14.51
N ILE A 6 -0.57 18.08 14.45
CA ILE A 6 -1.38 19.30 14.47
C ILE A 6 -1.93 19.47 13.05
N PHE A 7 -3.13 18.96 12.82
CA PHE A 7 -3.97 19.43 11.72
C PHE A 7 -4.49 20.82 12.11
N LEU A 8 -4.17 21.81 11.29
CA LEU A 8 -4.59 23.19 11.51
C LEU A 8 -6.13 23.23 11.58
N GLN A 9 -6.67 23.65 12.73
CA GLN A 9 -8.04 24.13 12.82
C GLN A 9 -8.19 25.38 11.94
N ALA A 10 -8.46 25.19 10.65
CA ALA A 10 -8.75 26.27 9.73
C ALA A 10 -10.25 26.25 9.40
N ASN A 11 -10.95 27.18 10.04
CA ASN A 11 -12.33 27.54 9.74
C ASN A 11 -12.59 27.68 8.24
N SER A 12 -13.80 27.28 7.84
CA SER A 12 -14.40 27.44 6.52
C SER A 12 -14.03 28.75 5.80
N LYS A 13 -13.31 28.64 4.68
CA LYS A 13 -13.62 29.31 3.40
C LYS A 13 -12.54 29.00 2.35
N ILE A 14 -12.93 28.13 1.40
CA ILE A 14 -12.50 28.02 0.00
C ILE A 14 -11.05 28.41 -0.29
N VAL A 15 -10.15 27.41 -0.26
CA VAL A 15 -9.02 27.35 -1.19
C VAL A 15 -8.81 25.89 -1.59
N GLY A 16 -8.86 25.58 -2.90
CA GLY A 16 -8.89 24.24 -3.55
C GLY A 16 -8.76 23.03 -2.62
N LYS A 17 -9.79 22.78 -1.81
CA LYS A 17 -9.70 22.04 -0.55
C LYS A 17 -9.39 20.58 -0.88
N ILE A 18 -8.29 20.05 -0.34
CA ILE A 18 -8.10 18.60 -0.35
C ILE A 18 -9.28 17.98 0.38
N ARG A 19 -9.94 17.04 -0.26
CA ARG A 19 -11.09 16.32 0.30
C ARG A 19 -10.79 14.84 0.49
N ASN A 20 -9.92 14.31 -0.36
CA ASN A 20 -9.71 12.88 -0.48
C ASN A 20 -8.23 12.55 -0.26
N ILE A 21 -7.96 11.47 0.46
CA ILE A 21 -6.62 10.92 0.59
C ILE A 21 -6.65 9.44 0.20
N ILE A 22 -5.87 9.08 -0.82
CA ILE A 22 -5.63 7.72 -1.25
C ILE A 22 -4.27 7.28 -0.68
N PHE A 23 -4.27 6.26 0.16
CA PHE A 23 -3.06 5.67 0.71
C PHE A 23 -2.68 4.39 -0.03
N ASP A 24 -1.39 4.16 -0.21
CA ASP A 24 -0.88 2.79 -0.33
C ASP A 24 -0.90 2.06 1.02
N LEU A 25 -0.81 0.73 0.99
CA LEU A 25 -0.73 -0.10 2.19
C LEU A 25 0.72 -0.38 2.59
N GLY A 26 1.44 -1.19 1.80
CA GLY A 26 2.78 -1.64 2.13
C GLY A 26 3.79 -0.50 2.08
N GLY A 27 4.63 -0.36 3.10
CA GLY A 27 5.63 0.72 3.17
C GLY A 27 5.07 2.09 3.57
N VAL A 28 3.74 2.28 3.56
CA VAL A 28 3.07 3.53 3.98
C VAL A 28 2.31 3.34 5.29
N LEU A 29 1.31 2.46 5.30
CA LEU A 29 0.46 2.19 6.46
C LEU A 29 0.84 0.89 7.17
N PHE A 30 1.42 -0.05 6.43
CA PHE A 30 1.80 -1.38 6.87
C PHE A 30 3.30 -1.58 6.68
N ASP A 31 4.02 -1.90 7.75
CA ASP A 31 5.46 -2.11 7.68
C ASP A 31 5.77 -3.41 6.93
N ILE A 32 6.68 -3.33 5.96
CA ILE A 32 7.13 -4.45 5.14
C ILE A 32 8.66 -4.56 5.12
N ASP A 33 9.17 -5.79 4.99
CA ASP A 33 10.60 -6.07 4.88
C ASP A 33 10.91 -7.14 3.82
N TYR A 34 11.32 -6.68 2.64
CA TYR A 34 11.70 -7.56 1.53
C TYR A 34 12.87 -8.51 1.87
N HIS A 35 13.74 -8.16 2.83
CA HIS A 35 14.84 -9.03 3.21
C HIS A 35 14.34 -10.27 3.94
N LYS A 36 13.26 -10.17 4.73
CA LYS A 36 12.71 -11.31 5.47
C LYS A 36 12.17 -12.40 4.56
N THR A 37 11.46 -12.05 3.49
CA THR A 37 11.05 -13.03 2.48
C THR A 37 12.25 -13.70 1.83
N ALA A 38 13.28 -12.91 1.48
CA ALA A 38 14.48 -13.49 0.89
C ALA A 38 15.20 -14.47 1.84
N ASP A 39 15.31 -14.11 3.11
CA ASP A 39 15.96 -14.96 4.11
C ASP A 39 15.12 -16.21 4.43
N ALA A 40 13.80 -16.07 4.53
CA ALA A 40 12.91 -17.22 4.74
C ALA A 40 12.98 -18.24 3.60
N PHE A 41 13.05 -17.79 2.34
CA PHE A 41 13.26 -18.71 1.22
C PHE A 41 14.67 -19.34 1.24
N LYS A 42 15.71 -18.59 1.62
CA LYS A 42 17.06 -19.17 1.79
C LYS A 42 17.08 -20.27 2.84
N ASP A 43 16.35 -20.11 3.94
CA ASP A 43 16.24 -21.11 5.00
C ASP A 43 15.53 -22.40 4.52
N LEU A 44 14.62 -22.28 3.55
CA LEU A 44 14.02 -23.42 2.82
C LEU A 44 14.97 -24.05 1.78
N GLY A 45 16.21 -23.57 1.70
CA GLY A 45 17.26 -24.10 0.83
C GLY A 45 17.33 -23.48 -0.56
N LEU A 46 16.67 -22.33 -0.78
CA LEU A 46 16.83 -21.48 -1.98
C LEU A 46 18.01 -20.51 -1.80
N LYS A 47 19.23 -21.02 -2.02
CA LYS A 47 20.47 -20.24 -1.79
C LYS A 47 20.55 -18.96 -2.62
N ASP A 48 19.88 -18.92 -3.77
CA ASP A 48 19.83 -17.73 -4.64
C ASP A 48 18.40 -17.23 -4.85
N PHE A 49 17.73 -16.86 -3.75
CA PHE A 49 16.41 -16.23 -3.83
C PHE A 49 16.45 -14.93 -4.66
N THR A 50 17.57 -14.21 -4.70
CA THR A 50 17.69 -12.99 -5.51
C THR A 50 17.59 -13.29 -7.00
N GLN A 51 18.23 -14.36 -7.48
CA GLN A 51 18.09 -14.84 -8.85
C GLN A 51 16.66 -15.34 -9.11
N LEU A 52 16.08 -16.13 -8.20
CA LEU A 52 14.69 -16.57 -8.34
C LEU A 52 13.73 -15.37 -8.42
N TYR A 53 13.87 -14.38 -7.53
CA TYR A 53 13.05 -13.17 -7.53
C TYR A 53 13.19 -12.37 -8.83
N THR A 54 14.39 -12.35 -9.40
CA THR A 54 14.64 -11.75 -10.73
C THR A 54 13.91 -12.52 -11.83
N GLN A 55 13.98 -13.85 -11.82
CA GLN A 55 13.25 -14.70 -12.77
C GLN A 55 11.74 -14.52 -12.62
N LEU A 56 11.23 -14.48 -11.39
CA LEU A 56 9.82 -14.23 -11.08
C LEU A 56 9.34 -12.89 -11.64
N LYS A 57 10.18 -11.84 -11.54
CA LYS A 57 9.91 -10.55 -12.19
C LYS A 57 9.92 -10.65 -13.71
N GLN A 58 10.86 -11.37 -14.31
CA GLN A 58 10.93 -11.57 -15.76
C GLN A 58 9.73 -12.36 -16.30
N HIS A 59 9.25 -13.34 -15.54
CA HIS A 59 8.05 -14.12 -15.84
C HIS A 59 6.75 -13.39 -15.49
N HIS A 60 6.82 -12.14 -15.01
CA HIS A 60 5.66 -11.36 -14.55
C HIS A 60 4.82 -12.04 -13.47
N LEU A 61 5.38 -13.03 -12.75
CA LEU A 61 4.59 -13.88 -11.86
C LEU A 61 3.93 -13.07 -10.73
N PHE A 62 4.67 -12.10 -10.18
CA PHE A 62 4.13 -11.21 -9.16
C PHE A 62 3.04 -10.30 -9.73
N ASP A 63 3.22 -9.79 -10.94
CA ASP A 63 2.26 -8.91 -11.58
C ASP A 63 0.96 -9.65 -11.88
N GLU A 64 1.05 -10.90 -12.33
CA GLU A 64 -0.10 -11.78 -12.60
C GLU A 64 -0.83 -12.15 -11.31
N LEU A 65 -0.09 -12.47 -10.24
CA LEU A 65 -0.69 -12.74 -8.93
C LEU A 65 -1.34 -11.49 -8.34
N GLU A 66 -0.67 -10.34 -8.39
CA GLU A 66 -1.19 -9.05 -7.91
C GLU A 66 -2.39 -8.56 -8.73
N THR A 67 -2.59 -9.04 -9.95
CA THR A 67 -3.77 -8.71 -10.76
C THR A 67 -4.80 -9.84 -10.78
N GLY A 68 -4.63 -10.89 -9.97
CA GLY A 68 -5.55 -12.02 -9.90
C GLY A 68 -5.64 -12.83 -11.20
N ARG A 69 -4.69 -12.68 -12.13
CA ARG A 69 -4.62 -13.45 -13.38
C ARG A 69 -4.21 -14.90 -13.15
N ILE A 70 -3.46 -15.14 -12.07
CA ILE A 70 -3.16 -16.48 -11.56
C ILE A 70 -3.67 -16.63 -10.13
N SER A 71 -4.03 -17.85 -9.76
CA SER A 71 -4.44 -18.19 -8.39
C SER A 71 -3.23 -18.36 -7.46
N ALA A 72 -3.47 -18.34 -6.15
CA ALA A 72 -2.45 -18.71 -5.17
C ALA A 72 -1.89 -20.13 -5.40
N GLU A 73 -2.73 -21.08 -5.83
CA GLU A 73 -2.30 -22.45 -6.14
C GLU A 73 -1.30 -22.47 -7.32
N GLU A 74 -1.61 -21.74 -8.39
CA GLU A 74 -0.75 -21.63 -9.56
C GLU A 74 0.57 -20.93 -9.22
N PHE A 75 0.53 -19.89 -8.40
CA PHE A 75 1.73 -19.23 -7.89
C PHE A 75 2.65 -20.21 -7.14
N ARG A 76 2.11 -20.99 -6.19
CA ARG A 76 2.88 -21.99 -5.44
C ARG A 76 3.45 -23.08 -6.34
N ARG A 77 2.68 -23.52 -7.35
CA ARG A 77 3.13 -24.47 -8.37
C ARG A 77 4.35 -23.92 -9.11
N GLN A 78 4.29 -22.67 -9.59
CA GLN A 78 5.41 -22.04 -10.29
C GLN A 78 6.63 -21.80 -9.39
N ILE A 79 6.43 -21.48 -8.11
CA ILE A 79 7.53 -21.42 -7.14
C ILE A 79 8.23 -22.78 -7.01
N ARG A 80 7.49 -23.89 -6.91
CA ARG A 80 8.08 -25.25 -6.90
C ARG A 80 8.86 -25.54 -8.19
N ASP A 81 8.29 -25.20 -9.34
CA ASP A 81 8.91 -25.44 -10.65
C ASP A 81 10.23 -24.69 -10.80
N LEU A 82 10.24 -23.39 -10.48
CA LEU A 82 11.42 -22.52 -10.61
C LEU A 82 12.48 -22.79 -9.53
N SER A 83 12.06 -23.18 -8.33
CA SER A 83 12.97 -23.52 -7.24
C SER A 83 13.61 -24.90 -7.39
N HIS A 84 12.99 -25.79 -8.17
CA HIS A 84 13.29 -27.22 -8.22
C HIS A 84 13.26 -27.87 -6.82
N LYS A 85 12.35 -27.41 -5.95
CA LYS A 85 12.15 -27.90 -4.59
C LYS A 85 10.72 -28.40 -4.41
N ASN A 86 10.57 -29.48 -3.65
CA ASN A 86 9.27 -30.00 -3.26
C ASN A 86 8.78 -29.30 -1.98
N LEU A 87 8.54 -27.98 -2.07
CA LEU A 87 8.03 -27.18 -0.95
C LEU A 87 6.52 -27.39 -0.79
N SER A 88 6.08 -27.57 0.44
CA SER A 88 4.66 -27.51 0.81
C SER A 88 4.08 -26.12 0.59
N ASP A 89 2.76 -26.05 0.42
CA ASP A 89 2.05 -24.77 0.30
C ASP A 89 2.29 -23.87 1.52
N SER A 90 2.33 -24.44 2.74
CA SER A 90 2.58 -23.70 3.97
C SER A 90 4.00 -23.14 4.06
N GLU A 91 5.01 -23.82 3.52
CA GLU A 91 6.39 -23.31 3.49
C GLU A 91 6.50 -22.12 2.54
N ILE A 92 5.90 -22.23 1.35
CA ILE A 92 5.87 -21.13 0.38
C ILE A 92 5.11 -19.93 0.95
N ASP A 93 3.91 -20.15 1.50
CA ASP A 93 3.10 -19.07 2.06
C ASP A 93 3.82 -18.42 3.25
N SER A 94 4.46 -19.19 4.14
CA SER A 94 5.19 -18.63 5.28
C SER A 94 6.38 -17.79 4.84
N ALA A 95 7.16 -18.26 3.86
CA ALA A 95 8.30 -17.50 3.33
C ALA A 95 7.85 -16.27 2.52
N TRP A 96 6.76 -16.39 1.76
CA TRP A 96 6.18 -15.27 1.00
C TRP A 96 5.55 -14.21 1.90
N ASN A 97 4.90 -14.63 3.00
CA ASN A 97 4.31 -13.73 3.98
C ASN A 97 5.34 -13.13 4.97
N ALA A 98 6.59 -13.60 4.99
CA ALA A 98 7.62 -13.08 5.88
C ALA A 98 7.95 -11.59 5.64
N ILE A 99 7.60 -11.06 4.47
CA ILE A 99 7.63 -9.64 4.15
C ILE A 99 6.73 -8.81 5.08
N LEU A 100 5.65 -9.37 5.62
CA LEU A 100 4.64 -8.65 6.39
C LEU A 100 5.11 -8.50 7.86
N ILE A 101 5.25 -7.25 8.33
CA ILE A 101 5.65 -6.96 9.71
C ILE A 101 4.43 -6.64 10.58
N GLY A 102 3.56 -5.75 10.13
CA GLY A 102 2.37 -5.32 10.87
C GLY A 102 2.04 -3.85 10.65
N ILE A 103 0.96 -3.40 11.28
CA ILE A 103 0.51 -2.00 11.25
C ILE A 103 1.05 -1.28 12.49
N PRO A 104 1.84 -0.20 12.34
CA PRO A 104 2.24 0.62 13.48
C PRO A 104 1.04 1.32 14.13
N ASP A 105 0.94 1.32 15.47
CA ASP A 105 -0.15 1.98 16.22
C ASP A 105 -0.34 3.46 15.83
N ARG A 106 0.76 4.16 15.54
CA ARG A 106 0.74 5.56 15.09
C ARG A 106 -0.07 5.76 13.80
N ASN A 107 -0.12 4.76 12.93
CA ASN A 107 -0.88 4.83 11.67
C ASN A 107 -2.38 4.65 11.94
N ALA A 108 -2.77 3.75 12.85
CA ALA A 108 -4.17 3.63 13.26
C ALA A 108 -4.69 4.94 13.88
N VAL A 109 -3.94 5.53 14.81
CA VAL A 109 -4.29 6.83 15.42
C VAL A 109 -4.34 7.96 14.39
N LEU A 110 -3.50 7.92 13.35
CA LEU A 110 -3.54 8.89 12.25
C LEU A 110 -4.83 8.74 11.43
N LEU A 111 -5.19 7.52 11.04
CA LEU A 111 -6.41 7.25 10.27
C LEU A 111 -7.66 7.64 11.06
N GLU A 112 -7.69 7.36 12.38
CA GLU A 112 -8.78 7.77 13.26
C GLU A 112 -9.04 9.29 13.26
N LYS A 113 -7.98 10.09 13.13
CA LYS A 113 -8.09 11.55 13.01
C LYS A 113 -8.52 11.97 11.62
N LEU A 114 -7.85 11.43 10.60
CA LEU A 114 -8.06 11.82 9.21
C LEU A 114 -9.47 11.52 8.70
N GLN A 115 -10.08 10.40 9.11
CA GLN A 115 -11.43 10.01 8.67
C GLN A 115 -12.52 11.03 9.07
N ASN A 116 -12.27 11.88 10.08
CA ASN A 116 -13.22 12.92 10.49
C ASN A 116 -13.13 14.18 9.62
N GLU A 117 -12.08 14.31 8.81
CA GLU A 117 -11.77 15.52 8.03
C GLU A 117 -11.75 15.26 6.52
N PHE A 118 -11.43 14.03 6.10
CA PHE A 118 -11.22 13.64 4.70
C PHE A 118 -11.93 12.32 4.38
N ASP A 119 -12.31 12.16 3.12
CA ASP A 119 -12.67 10.86 2.56
C ASP A 119 -11.38 10.05 2.32
N LEU A 120 -11.30 8.87 2.93
CA LEU A 120 -10.11 8.04 2.89
C LEU A 120 -10.30 6.84 1.97
N PHE A 121 -9.29 6.56 1.17
CA PHE A 121 -9.26 5.40 0.28
C PHE A 121 -7.95 4.64 0.45
N LEU A 122 -8.00 3.32 0.34
CA LEU A 122 -6.82 2.47 0.27
C LEU A 122 -6.68 1.94 -1.16
N LEU A 123 -5.49 2.07 -1.75
CA LEU A 123 -5.17 1.58 -3.08
C LEU A 123 -3.86 0.81 -3.05
N SER A 124 -3.95 -0.51 -2.94
CA SER A 124 -2.82 -1.40 -2.68
C SER A 124 -2.58 -2.39 -3.82
N ASN A 125 -1.33 -2.46 -4.30
CA ASN A 125 -0.88 -3.61 -5.06
C ASN A 125 -0.62 -4.74 -4.06
N THR A 126 -1.45 -5.77 -4.08
CA THR A 126 -1.30 -6.93 -3.19
C THR A 126 -1.89 -8.18 -3.84
N ASN A 127 -1.78 -9.31 -3.16
CA ASN A 127 -2.23 -10.61 -3.65
C ASN A 127 -3.02 -11.38 -2.59
N GLU A 128 -3.74 -12.40 -3.05
CA GLU A 128 -4.60 -13.27 -2.22
C GLU A 128 -3.83 -13.89 -1.03
N ILE A 129 -2.56 -14.25 -1.20
CA ILE A 129 -1.75 -14.88 -0.14
C ILE A 129 -1.45 -13.86 0.97
N HIS A 130 -1.00 -12.66 0.58
CA HIS A 130 -0.75 -11.57 1.53
C HIS A 130 -2.03 -11.11 2.20
N GLU A 131 -3.15 -10.98 1.48
CA GLU A 131 -4.42 -10.56 2.07
C GLU A 131 -4.89 -11.51 3.17
N ARG A 132 -4.90 -12.81 2.90
CA ARG A 132 -5.25 -13.79 3.95
C ARG A 132 -4.35 -13.65 5.18
N ALA A 133 -3.06 -13.44 4.97
CA ALA A 133 -2.11 -13.30 6.06
C ALA A 133 -2.31 -12.00 6.85
N PHE A 134 -2.46 -10.86 6.18
CA PHE A 134 -2.56 -9.60 6.89
C PHE A 134 -3.90 -9.38 7.59
N ARG A 135 -4.98 -9.98 7.08
CA ARG A 135 -6.27 -10.06 7.79
C ARG A 135 -6.18 -10.93 9.03
N GLY A 136 -5.33 -11.97 9.00
CA GLY A 136 -5.06 -12.85 10.14
C GLY A 136 -4.14 -12.29 11.23
N PHE A 137 -3.63 -11.05 11.14
CA PHE A 137 -2.88 -10.43 12.24
C PHE A 137 -3.81 -10.04 13.39
N GLU A 138 -4.15 -11.02 14.24
CA GLU A 138 -5.06 -10.82 15.39
C GLU A 138 -4.36 -10.26 16.65
N GLY A 139 -3.03 -10.13 16.65
CA GLY A 139 -2.27 -9.93 17.87
C GLY A 139 -1.17 -8.88 17.77
N LYS A 140 -1.56 -7.62 17.99
CA LYS A 140 -0.84 -6.53 18.71
C LYS A 140 -1.46 -5.20 18.25
N ASN A 141 -2.50 -4.79 18.95
CA ASN A 141 -3.14 -3.47 18.91
C ASN A 141 -4.09 -3.18 17.70
N TYR A 142 -3.70 -3.31 16.43
CA TYR A 142 -4.61 -3.12 15.28
C TYR A 142 -4.40 -4.15 14.15
N GLY A 143 -5.42 -4.97 13.87
CA GLY A 143 -5.47 -5.84 12.68
C GLY A 143 -5.95 -5.08 11.44
N PHE A 144 -5.80 -5.68 10.26
CA PHE A 144 -6.22 -5.04 9.01
C PHE A 144 -7.71 -4.65 9.02
N ASP A 145 -8.57 -5.54 9.52
CA ASP A 145 -10.03 -5.30 9.58
C ASP A 145 -10.36 -4.01 10.34
N LYS A 146 -9.56 -3.64 11.36
CA LYS A 146 -9.78 -2.39 12.11
C LYS A 146 -9.37 -1.15 11.32
N ILE A 147 -8.33 -1.22 10.50
CA ILE A 147 -7.94 -0.05 9.69
C ILE A 147 -8.82 0.08 8.45
N GLU A 148 -9.36 -1.03 7.94
CA GLU A 148 -10.29 -1.04 6.82
C GLU A 148 -11.54 -0.19 7.13
N ASP A 149 -12.03 -0.22 8.37
CA ASP A 149 -13.17 0.59 8.83
C ASP A 149 -12.96 2.10 8.71
N HIS A 150 -11.71 2.58 8.61
CA HIS A 150 -11.41 4.00 8.43
C HIS A 150 -11.51 4.47 6.98
N PHE A 151 -11.60 3.55 6.02
CA PHE A 151 -11.64 3.87 4.60
C PHE A 151 -13.07 3.86 4.09
N ASN A 152 -13.44 4.88 3.32
CA ASN A 152 -14.67 4.89 2.54
C ASN A 152 -14.71 3.71 1.56
N LYS A 153 -13.55 3.36 0.99
CA LYS A 153 -13.39 2.17 0.16
C LYS A 153 -11.95 1.67 0.08
N VAL A 154 -11.79 0.35 0.06
CA VAL A 154 -10.52 -0.35 -0.14
C VAL A 154 -10.46 -0.97 -1.54
N TYR A 155 -9.33 -0.76 -2.21
CA TYR A 155 -9.01 -1.30 -3.52
C TYR A 155 -7.74 -2.15 -3.44
N LEU A 156 -7.93 -3.47 -3.57
CA LEU A 156 -6.83 -4.44 -3.64
C LEU A 156 -6.69 -4.88 -5.09
N SER A 157 -5.48 -4.76 -5.65
CA SER A 157 -5.24 -4.95 -7.09
C SER A 157 -5.75 -6.27 -7.64
N HIS A 158 -5.62 -7.37 -6.88
CA HIS A 158 -6.01 -8.70 -7.33
C HIS A 158 -7.53 -8.92 -7.32
N HIS A 159 -8.28 -8.10 -6.57
CA HIS A 159 -9.75 -8.09 -6.62
C HIS A 159 -10.29 -7.36 -7.85
N ILE A 160 -9.60 -6.30 -8.28
CA ILE A 160 -10.07 -5.43 -9.38
C ILE A 160 -9.37 -5.69 -10.72
N GLY A 161 -8.35 -6.55 -10.75
CA GLY A 161 -7.60 -6.90 -11.96
C GLY A 161 -6.69 -5.80 -12.51
N MET A 162 -6.45 -4.75 -11.72
CA MET A 162 -5.70 -3.55 -12.09
C MET A 162 -4.62 -3.28 -11.06
N ARG A 163 -3.46 -2.75 -11.47
CA ARG A 163 -2.35 -2.45 -10.56
C ARG A 163 -1.72 -1.09 -10.84
N LYS A 164 -1.11 -0.50 -9.83
CA LYS A 164 -0.20 0.65 -9.99
C LYS A 164 1.10 0.17 -10.68
N PRO A 165 1.77 1.01 -11.49
CA PRO A 165 1.50 2.43 -11.78
C PRO A 165 0.54 2.68 -12.95
N ASP A 166 -0.18 1.67 -13.45
CA ASP A 166 -1.04 1.83 -14.62
C ASP A 166 -2.12 2.88 -14.35
N GLN A 167 -2.35 3.78 -15.31
CA GLN A 167 -3.30 4.88 -15.12
C GLN A 167 -4.74 4.39 -14.89
N GLU A 168 -5.08 3.20 -15.40
CA GLU A 168 -6.41 2.63 -15.33
C GLU A 168 -6.88 2.45 -13.88
N ILE A 169 -6.00 2.02 -12.97
CA ILE A 169 -6.37 1.81 -11.57
C ILE A 169 -6.75 3.13 -10.88
N PHE A 170 -6.00 4.20 -11.15
CA PHE A 170 -6.27 5.51 -10.59
C PHE A 170 -7.55 6.10 -11.19
N MET A 171 -7.75 5.97 -12.51
CA MET A 171 -8.99 6.41 -13.18
C MET A 171 -10.21 5.65 -12.65
N HIS A 172 -10.08 4.37 -12.36
CA HIS A 172 -11.13 3.55 -11.75
C HIS A 172 -11.55 4.12 -10.38
N VAL A 173 -10.59 4.34 -9.47
CA VAL A 173 -10.84 4.90 -8.13
C VAL A 173 -11.48 6.30 -8.21
N LEU A 174 -10.96 7.16 -9.08
CA LEU A 174 -11.50 8.52 -9.27
C LEU A 174 -12.93 8.49 -9.79
N LYS A 175 -13.19 7.68 -10.82
CA LYS A 175 -14.51 7.62 -11.48
C LYS A 175 -15.57 6.99 -10.58
N GLU A 176 -15.23 5.88 -9.92
CA GLU A 176 -16.20 5.16 -9.11
C GLU A 176 -16.68 5.98 -7.90
N ASN A 177 -15.75 6.70 -7.27
CA ASN A 177 -16.06 7.52 -6.11
C ASN A 177 -16.37 8.99 -6.44
N ASN A 178 -16.45 9.36 -7.73
CA ASN A 178 -16.65 10.73 -8.20
C ASN A 178 -15.65 11.75 -7.59
N LEU A 179 -14.37 11.36 -7.53
CA LEU A 179 -13.31 12.18 -6.96
C LEU A 179 -12.75 13.14 -8.00
N SER A 180 -12.48 14.37 -7.55
CA SER A 180 -11.71 15.33 -8.32
C SER A 180 -10.20 15.09 -8.13
N PRO A 181 -9.40 14.91 -9.20
CA PRO A 181 -7.95 14.72 -9.07
C PRO A 181 -7.25 15.85 -8.31
N HIS A 182 -7.65 17.11 -8.54
CA HIS A 182 -7.02 18.27 -7.90
C HIS A 182 -7.42 18.47 -6.43
N GLU A 183 -8.43 17.75 -5.93
CA GLU A 183 -8.84 17.70 -4.52
C GLU A 183 -8.38 16.39 -3.84
N THR A 184 -7.60 15.56 -4.54
CA THR A 184 -7.17 14.24 -4.08
C THR A 184 -5.66 14.21 -3.89
N ILE A 185 -5.22 13.72 -2.73
CA ILE A 185 -3.82 13.37 -2.48
C ILE A 185 -3.66 11.85 -2.63
N PHE A 186 -2.59 11.41 -3.29
CA PHE A 186 -2.12 10.03 -3.28
C PHE A 186 -0.78 9.93 -2.56
N ILE A 187 -0.60 8.93 -1.70
CA ILE A 187 0.63 8.73 -0.92
C ILE A 187 1.12 7.31 -1.11
N ASP A 188 2.36 7.17 -1.55
CA ASP A 188 2.99 5.88 -1.89
C ASP A 188 4.50 5.99 -1.69
N ASP A 189 5.18 4.88 -1.43
CA ASP A 189 6.64 4.83 -1.27
C ASP A 189 7.37 4.53 -2.60
N SER A 190 6.63 4.19 -3.66
CA SER A 190 7.14 3.92 -5.01
C SER A 190 7.10 5.18 -5.90
N PRO A 191 8.27 5.66 -6.38
CA PRO A 191 8.34 6.80 -7.30
C PRO A 191 7.53 6.58 -8.59
N GLN A 192 7.41 5.33 -9.06
CA GLN A 192 6.67 5.01 -10.28
C GLN A 192 5.16 5.15 -10.07
N HIS A 193 4.64 4.74 -8.91
CA HIS A 193 3.22 4.89 -8.58
C HIS A 193 2.86 6.37 -8.44
N VAL A 194 3.69 7.15 -7.74
CA VAL A 194 3.55 8.61 -7.61
C VAL A 194 3.53 9.26 -9.00
N ALA A 195 4.46 8.89 -9.88
CA ALA A 195 4.48 9.40 -11.25
C ALA A 195 3.21 9.01 -12.05
N GLY A 196 2.67 7.81 -11.84
CA GLY A 196 1.41 7.36 -12.42
C GLY A 196 0.23 8.27 -12.05
N ALA A 197 0.09 8.57 -10.75
CA ALA A 197 -0.96 9.45 -10.22
C ALA A 197 -0.81 10.91 -10.74
N LEU A 198 0.41 11.46 -10.72
CA LEU A 198 0.69 12.82 -11.19
C LEU A 198 0.27 13.05 -12.65
N LYS A 199 0.41 12.04 -13.51
CA LYS A 199 -0.02 12.12 -14.92
C LYS A 199 -1.52 12.35 -15.10
N LEU A 200 -2.33 12.05 -14.08
CA LEU A 200 -3.78 12.25 -14.08
C LEU A 200 -4.21 13.53 -13.35
N GLY A 201 -3.25 14.36 -12.92
CA GLY A 201 -3.52 15.57 -12.16
C GLY A 201 -3.88 15.31 -10.69
N ILE A 202 -3.67 14.08 -10.20
CA ILE A 202 -3.74 13.78 -8.76
C ILE A 202 -2.51 14.39 -8.09
N ARG A 203 -2.68 15.05 -6.95
CA ARG A 203 -1.55 15.50 -6.14
C ARG A 203 -0.93 14.26 -5.50
N ALA A 204 0.36 14.01 -5.68
CA ALA A 204 0.98 12.80 -5.16
C ALA A 204 2.23 13.10 -4.33
N LEU A 205 2.36 12.41 -3.20
CA LEU A 205 3.47 12.54 -2.25
C LEU A 205 4.25 11.22 -2.23
N LEU A 206 5.56 11.32 -2.43
CA LEU A 206 6.47 10.18 -2.27
C LEU A 206 6.89 10.09 -0.80
N LEU A 207 6.59 8.97 -0.16
CA LEU A 207 7.06 8.70 1.20
C LEU A 207 8.52 8.22 1.15
N SER A 208 9.41 8.96 1.81
CA SER A 208 10.82 8.58 1.86
C SER A 208 11.06 7.45 2.84
N LYS A 209 12.07 6.61 2.60
CA LYS A 209 12.45 5.55 3.53
C LYS A 209 12.76 6.13 4.93
N GLY A 210 12.06 5.62 5.94
CA GLY A 210 12.22 6.04 7.34
C GLY A 210 11.43 7.31 7.71
N GLU A 211 10.77 7.96 6.74
CA GLU A 211 9.81 9.03 7.00
C GLU A 211 8.48 8.43 7.46
N TRP A 212 7.78 9.14 8.35
CA TRP A 212 6.43 8.75 8.74
C TRP A 212 5.39 9.51 7.93
N VAL A 213 4.36 8.80 7.44
CA VAL A 213 3.30 9.38 6.61
C VAL A 213 2.58 10.56 7.29
N GLY A 214 2.42 10.54 8.61
CA GLY A 214 1.82 11.65 9.35
C GLY A 214 2.64 12.94 9.30
N ASP A 215 3.97 12.84 9.36
CA ASP A 215 4.88 13.98 9.26
C ASP A 215 4.88 14.55 7.83
N LEU A 216 4.92 13.67 6.82
CA LEU A 216 4.85 14.05 5.40
C LEU A 216 3.56 14.80 5.09
N LEU A 217 2.41 14.26 5.53
CA LEU A 217 1.10 14.89 5.37
C LEU A 217 1.03 16.24 6.10
N SER A 218 1.47 16.31 7.35
CA SER A 218 1.45 17.56 8.12
C SER A 218 2.28 18.66 7.45
N LYS A 219 3.46 18.30 6.94
CA LYS A 219 4.31 19.21 6.19
C LYS A 219 3.61 19.72 4.93
N TYR A 220 3.06 18.82 4.11
CA TYR A 220 2.34 19.18 2.90
C TYR A 220 1.17 20.13 3.17
N MET A 221 0.33 19.82 4.17
CA MET A 221 -0.84 20.64 4.51
C MET A 221 -0.45 22.05 4.98
N LYS A 222 0.66 22.19 5.72
CA LYS A 222 1.19 23.49 6.11
C LYS A 222 1.68 24.31 4.91
N GLU A 223 2.39 23.68 3.97
CA GLU A 223 2.88 24.32 2.75
C GLU A 223 1.72 24.78 1.85
N GLU A 224 0.69 23.96 1.70
CA GLU A 224 -0.54 24.34 0.99
C GLU A 224 -1.25 25.53 1.65
N ALA A 225 -1.39 25.53 2.96
CA ALA A 225 -2.01 26.64 3.69
C ALA A 225 -1.26 27.97 3.48
N VAL A 226 0.07 27.94 3.39
CA VAL A 226 0.88 29.13 3.10
C VAL A 226 0.69 29.62 1.66
N ARG A 227 0.72 28.71 0.68
CA ARG A 227 0.52 29.04 -0.74
C ARG A 227 -0.83 29.71 -1.01
N ASN A 228 -1.84 29.32 -0.24
CA ASN A 228 -3.22 29.75 -0.39
C ASN A 228 -3.57 31.06 0.33
N ASN A 229 -2.68 31.53 1.21
CA ASN A 229 -2.80 32.81 1.92
C ASN A 229 -2.04 33.97 1.24
N HIS A 230 -1.42 33.71 0.09
CA HIS A 230 -0.74 34.70 -0.76
C HIS A 230 -1.45 34.81 -2.11
#